data_AF-A0A7G2D849-F1
#
_entry.id   AF-A0A7G2D849-F1
#
_cell.length_a   1.000
_cell.length_b   1.000
_cell.length_c   1.000
_cell.angle_alpha   90.00
_cell.angle_beta   90.00
_cell.angle_gamma   90.00
#
_symmetry.space_group_name_H-M   'P 1'
#
loop_
_entity.id
_entity.type
_entity.pdbx_description
1 polymer ?
#
loop_
_entity_poly.entity_id
_entity_poly.type
_entity_poly.pdbx_seq_one_letter_code
_entity_poly.pdbx_strand_id
1 'polypeptide(L)'
;MDVMAMRRVPPLIILILIIGSLPPAAGTAVSEPVQRDVFLHNYFSKVLIRFEYSLKYALLNESYGLKLANLTLNELDLINQESLYYRERGVNSTVMVVIPPFHEFAQDLLVLTHLTLEFHRNPSPELAAGILGTVDDMEKELDAIALLKLRNGTKILTFNTKGVREELEKIRKLASSAPPGGGFLIGVSTDEPILHQTVTIFGSCPGNDTVTIVIEGGNSAVLLPVTPSNGFFSKSYRFSEIGTYRIHATQGGNISNTVEVRVRKIPTRFIVDDVYSSLINHTVTLSGRLVDYYGEYLRGRRIKIGNETLETGPDGGFSWEYFSPVAREFSVVISFVGDEEHEGTSKRVRIVFSKYPVSITLTGPSKITLGKTATFRGTLEPEIPATLVVYVNGVEHSRIESQGGSFTFTLKPDQTGEFEVYVRFPGSERYGEAESNTITLTVVPPESSWPRYAAIAVLGILLAAGTAVLRRRGEGNAPSPEESEEIPAKRAFVTAGKRIEVPEDVGGAYTLLRKLLAERLGVGENLTPREALRALGGWELYPELERVTLLHEKVVYGEMPLSGEELVEFRENIERLVRGLER
;
A
#
# COMPACT_ATOMS: atom_id res chain seq x y z
N MET A 1 -0.33 20.71 35.38
CA MET A 1 -0.37 21.10 33.95
C MET A 1 0.62 20.20 33.23
N ASP A 2 0.11 19.63 32.15
CA ASP A 2 0.51 18.38 31.51
C ASP A 2 2.00 18.09 31.26
N VAL A 3 2.28 16.82 31.52
CA VAL A 3 3.36 16.00 30.99
C VAL A 3 3.31 16.01 29.46
N MET A 4 4.45 16.22 28.77
CA MET A 4 4.55 15.84 27.36
C MET A 4 5.77 14.97 27.08
N ALA A 5 5.40 13.73 26.73
CA ALA A 5 6.16 12.56 26.33
C ALA A 5 7.37 12.83 25.41
N MET A 6 8.48 12.23 25.81
CA MET A 6 9.62 11.87 24.98
C MET A 6 9.15 10.86 23.91
N ARG A 7 8.92 11.34 22.68
CA ARG A 7 8.61 10.50 21.52
C ARG A 7 9.86 9.68 21.17
N ARG A 8 9.80 8.38 21.43
CA ARG A 8 10.72 7.39 20.87
C ARG A 8 10.65 7.48 19.35
N VAL A 9 11.75 7.88 18.72
CA VAL A 9 11.93 7.76 17.28
C VAL A 9 11.91 6.27 16.95
N PRO A 10 11.03 5.79 16.04
CA PRO A 10 11.00 4.39 15.69
C PRO A 10 12.30 4.01 14.96
N PRO A 11 12.90 2.84 15.26
CA PRO A 11 14.14 2.37 14.62
C PRO A 11 14.04 2.11 13.10
N LEU A 12 12.87 2.39 12.49
CA LEU A 12 12.59 2.23 11.07
C LEU A 12 13.24 3.33 10.20
N ILE A 13 13.44 4.55 10.73
CA ILE A 13 13.96 5.69 9.96
C ILE A 13 15.48 5.60 9.76
N ILE A 14 16.20 4.95 10.70
CA ILE A 14 17.64 4.69 10.58
C ILE A 14 17.91 3.55 9.57
N LEU A 15 16.96 2.62 9.40
CA LEU A 15 17.10 1.52 8.43
C LEU A 15 16.96 2.00 6.96
N ILE A 16 16.16 3.04 6.70
CA ILE A 16 15.93 3.59 5.36
C ILE A 16 17.13 4.41 4.86
N LEU A 17 17.87 5.08 5.75
CA LEU A 17 19.07 5.84 5.41
C LEU A 17 20.30 4.97 5.10
N ILE A 18 20.34 3.74 5.65
CA ILE A 18 21.42 2.78 5.37
C ILE A 18 21.21 2.08 4.01
N ILE A 19 19.96 1.91 3.56
CA ILE A 19 19.65 1.27 2.27
C ILE A 19 19.92 2.24 1.09
N GLY A 20 19.75 3.55 1.29
CA GLY A 20 19.96 4.56 0.24
C GLY A 20 21.42 4.97 -0.04
N SER A 21 22.38 4.53 0.79
CA SER A 21 23.80 4.92 0.70
C SER A 21 24.74 3.80 0.25
N LEU A 22 24.21 2.60 0.01
CA LEU A 22 24.97 1.56 -0.65
C LEU A 22 24.99 1.89 -2.16
N PRO A 23 26.17 2.04 -2.81
CA PRO A 23 26.23 1.84 -4.26
C PRO A 23 25.56 0.48 -4.55
N PRO A 24 24.89 0.29 -5.70
CA PRO A 24 24.28 -0.99 -6.02
C PRO A 24 25.37 -2.05 -5.90
N ALA A 25 25.40 -2.72 -4.75
CA ALA A 25 26.26 -3.85 -4.53
C ALA A 25 25.73 -4.81 -5.57
N ALA A 26 26.52 -5.04 -6.62
CA ALA A 26 26.24 -6.05 -7.61
C ALA A 26 25.83 -7.28 -6.82
N GLY A 27 24.52 -7.56 -6.79
CA GLY A 27 23.98 -8.63 -5.98
C GLY A 27 24.77 -9.84 -6.40
N THR A 28 25.42 -10.51 -5.44
CA THR A 28 26.05 -11.79 -5.72
C THR A 28 24.98 -12.63 -6.39
N ALA A 29 25.15 -12.88 -7.69
CA ALA A 29 24.18 -13.60 -8.48
C ALA A 29 23.97 -14.94 -7.76
N VAL A 30 22.81 -15.12 -7.14
CA VAL A 30 22.41 -16.42 -6.61
C VAL A 30 22.50 -17.34 -7.81
N SER A 31 23.37 -18.34 -7.75
CA SER A 31 23.80 -19.09 -8.93
C SER A 31 22.63 -19.76 -9.65
N GLU A 32 21.50 -19.96 -8.98
CA GLU A 32 20.20 -20.37 -9.55
C GLU A 32 19.05 -19.82 -8.67
N PRO A 33 18.45 -18.66 -8.96
CA PRO A 33 17.32 -18.17 -8.18
C PRO A 33 16.11 -19.08 -8.39
N VAL A 34 15.69 -19.76 -7.32
CA VAL A 34 14.51 -20.62 -7.33
C VAL A 34 13.25 -19.75 -7.28
N GLN A 35 12.43 -19.79 -8.33
CA GLN A 35 11.20 -18.99 -8.44
C GLN A 35 10.24 -19.26 -7.26
N ARG A 36 9.80 -18.20 -6.58
CA ARG A 36 8.88 -18.25 -5.44
C ARG A 36 7.79 -17.20 -5.57
N ASP A 37 6.73 -17.53 -6.29
CA ASP A 37 5.57 -16.68 -6.54
C ASP A 37 4.49 -16.82 -5.44
N VAL A 38 4.84 -17.31 -4.24
CA VAL A 38 3.87 -17.59 -3.16
C VAL A 38 3.05 -16.35 -2.78
N PHE A 39 3.70 -15.20 -2.70
CA PHE A 39 3.02 -13.94 -2.42
C PHE A 39 2.02 -13.59 -3.53
N LEU A 40 2.45 -13.68 -4.79
CA LEU A 40 1.62 -13.40 -5.95
C LEU A 40 0.42 -14.33 -6.00
N HIS A 41 0.64 -15.63 -5.81
CA HIS A 41 -0.41 -16.64 -5.73
C HIS A 41 -1.40 -16.35 -4.60
N ASN A 42 -0.92 -16.03 -3.39
CA ASN A 42 -1.77 -15.70 -2.26
C ASN A 42 -2.61 -14.43 -2.51
N TYR A 43 -2.00 -13.39 -3.09
CA TYR A 43 -2.71 -12.14 -3.39
C TYR A 43 -3.84 -12.37 -4.39
N PHE A 44 -3.55 -12.98 -5.54
CA PHE A 44 -4.56 -13.23 -6.57
C PHE A 44 -5.60 -14.29 -6.16
N SER A 45 -5.24 -15.20 -5.25
CA SER A 45 -6.22 -16.08 -4.61
C SER A 45 -7.23 -15.30 -3.75
N LYS A 46 -6.81 -14.22 -3.07
CA LYS A 46 -7.74 -13.30 -2.37
C LYS A 46 -8.59 -12.49 -3.34
N VAL A 47 -8.06 -12.13 -4.51
CA VAL A 47 -8.84 -11.47 -5.57
C VAL A 47 -10.00 -12.37 -6.02
N LEU A 48 -9.77 -13.67 -6.23
CA LEU A 48 -10.85 -14.63 -6.52
C LEU A 48 -11.91 -14.70 -5.42
N ILE A 49 -11.50 -14.61 -4.16
CA ILE A 49 -12.42 -14.55 -3.03
C ILE A 49 -13.29 -13.28 -3.10
N ARG A 50 -12.70 -12.13 -3.45
CA ARG A 50 -13.47 -10.87 -3.63
C ARG A 50 -14.42 -10.93 -4.84
N PHE A 51 -14.05 -11.63 -5.91
CA PHE A 51 -14.95 -11.94 -7.02
C PHE A 51 -16.15 -12.76 -6.55
N GLU A 52 -15.92 -13.85 -5.82
CA GLU A 52 -16.97 -14.69 -5.24
C GLU A 52 -17.93 -13.88 -4.34
N TYR A 53 -17.39 -12.99 -3.49
CA TYR A 53 -18.22 -12.12 -2.66
C TYR A 53 -19.05 -11.15 -3.49
N SER A 54 -18.45 -10.50 -4.48
CA SER A 54 -19.15 -9.52 -5.32
C SER A 54 -20.39 -10.14 -5.97
N LEU A 55 -20.25 -11.36 -6.51
CA LEU A 55 -21.35 -12.16 -7.07
C LEU A 55 -22.38 -12.56 -6.02
N LYS A 56 -21.94 -13.08 -4.87
CA LYS A 56 -22.83 -13.49 -3.76
C LYS A 56 -23.70 -12.33 -3.28
N TYR A 57 -23.13 -11.15 -3.11
CA TYR A 57 -23.90 -9.99 -2.64
C TYR A 57 -24.86 -9.46 -3.71
N ALA A 58 -24.47 -9.49 -4.98
CA ALA A 58 -25.39 -9.17 -6.07
C ALA A 58 -26.58 -10.14 -6.10
N LEU A 59 -26.36 -11.45 -5.90
CA LEU A 59 -27.42 -12.47 -5.77
C LEU A 59 -28.39 -12.22 -4.61
N LEU A 60 -27.90 -11.62 -3.52
CA LEU A 60 -28.71 -11.25 -2.36
C LEU A 60 -29.42 -9.90 -2.57
N ASN A 61 -29.34 -9.31 -3.76
CA ASN A 61 -29.82 -7.97 -4.07
C ASN A 61 -29.20 -6.88 -3.17
N GLU A 62 -27.96 -7.09 -2.73
CA GLU A 62 -27.22 -6.12 -1.92
C GLU A 62 -26.28 -5.30 -2.81
N SER A 63 -26.43 -3.97 -2.78
CA SER A 63 -25.58 -3.03 -3.53
C SER A 63 -24.09 -3.10 -3.16
N TYR A 64 -23.76 -3.75 -2.05
CA TYR A 64 -22.39 -4.02 -1.63
C TYR A 64 -21.60 -4.82 -2.67
N GLY A 65 -22.24 -5.73 -3.41
CA GLY A 65 -21.57 -6.52 -4.46
C GLY A 65 -20.95 -5.63 -5.55
N LEU A 66 -21.70 -4.60 -5.98
CA LEU A 66 -21.22 -3.61 -6.95
C LEU A 66 -20.05 -2.78 -6.41
N LYS A 67 -20.12 -2.39 -5.14
CA LYS A 67 -19.03 -1.64 -4.48
C LYS A 67 -17.75 -2.46 -4.42
N LEU A 68 -17.84 -3.74 -4.09
CA LEU A 68 -16.68 -4.64 -4.02
C LEU A 68 -16.10 -4.94 -5.41
N ALA A 69 -16.93 -5.13 -6.42
CA ALA A 69 -16.50 -5.28 -7.82
C ALA A 69 -15.70 -4.06 -8.28
N ASN A 70 -16.23 -2.85 -8.05
CA ASN A 70 -15.58 -1.60 -8.41
C ASN A 70 -14.25 -1.39 -7.67
N LEU A 71 -14.19 -1.68 -6.37
CA LEU A 71 -12.94 -1.60 -5.60
C LEU A 71 -11.89 -2.58 -6.15
N THR A 72 -12.29 -3.81 -6.45
CA THR A 72 -11.38 -4.84 -6.98
C THR A 72 -10.84 -4.46 -8.36
N LEU A 73 -11.68 -3.92 -9.25
CA LEU A 73 -11.26 -3.43 -10.56
C LEU A 73 -10.24 -2.29 -10.43
N ASN A 74 -10.50 -1.29 -9.58
CA ASN A 74 -9.58 -0.17 -9.36
C ASN A 74 -8.21 -0.61 -8.80
N GLU A 75 -8.20 -1.60 -7.90
CA GLU A 75 -6.94 -2.18 -7.40
C GLU A 75 -6.16 -2.89 -8.50
N LEU A 76 -6.82 -3.68 -9.34
CA LEU A 76 -6.18 -4.36 -10.46
C LEU A 76 -5.70 -3.38 -11.53
N ASP A 77 -6.41 -2.28 -11.77
CA ASP A 77 -5.96 -1.16 -12.61
C ASP A 77 -4.66 -0.56 -12.07
N LEU A 78 -4.59 -0.29 -10.76
CA LEU A 78 -3.38 0.24 -10.13
C LEU A 78 -2.21 -0.75 -10.25
N ILE A 79 -2.44 -2.04 -10.00
CA ILE A 79 -1.40 -3.07 -10.13
C ILE A 79 -0.93 -3.17 -11.59
N ASN A 80 -1.84 -3.10 -12.54
CA ASN A 80 -1.50 -3.08 -13.97
C ASN A 80 -0.61 -1.87 -14.29
N GLN A 81 -0.98 -0.67 -13.82
CA GLN A 81 -0.21 0.56 -14.01
C GLN A 81 1.20 0.46 -13.41
N GLU A 82 1.31 0.00 -12.16
CA GLU A 82 2.58 -0.23 -11.49
C GLU A 82 3.43 -1.26 -12.22
N SER A 83 2.83 -2.36 -12.69
CA SER A 83 3.55 -3.40 -13.43
C SER A 83 4.20 -2.86 -14.71
N LEU A 84 3.51 -1.96 -15.41
CA LEU A 84 4.03 -1.28 -16.58
C LEU A 84 5.16 -0.31 -16.20
N TYR A 85 5.00 0.45 -15.11
CA TYR A 85 6.03 1.35 -14.60
C TYR A 85 7.34 0.62 -14.23
N TYR A 86 7.25 -0.57 -13.61
CA TYR A 86 8.42 -1.40 -13.28
C TYR A 86 9.02 -2.09 -14.51
N ARG A 87 8.20 -2.52 -15.49
CA ARG A 87 8.68 -3.04 -16.77
C ARG A 87 9.63 -2.06 -17.44
N GLU A 88 9.32 -0.77 -17.39
CA GLU A 88 10.18 0.27 -17.97
C GLU A 88 11.54 0.42 -17.29
N ARG A 89 11.70 -0.11 -16.08
CA ARG A 89 12.98 -0.16 -15.36
C ARG A 89 13.69 -1.51 -15.54
N GLY A 90 13.26 -2.30 -16.51
CA GLY A 90 13.83 -3.62 -16.81
C GLY A 90 13.34 -4.73 -15.88
N VAL A 91 12.29 -4.50 -15.08
CA VAL A 91 11.72 -5.52 -14.20
C VAL A 91 10.62 -6.28 -14.92
N ASN A 92 10.94 -7.45 -15.47
CA ASN A 92 9.95 -8.36 -16.05
C ASN A 92 9.40 -9.30 -14.97
N SER A 93 8.24 -8.95 -14.41
CA SER A 93 7.62 -9.66 -13.27
C SER A 93 6.57 -10.67 -13.74
N THR A 94 6.49 -11.82 -13.07
CA THR A 94 5.43 -12.82 -13.26
C THR A 94 4.02 -12.21 -13.16
N VAL A 95 3.86 -11.11 -12.40
CA VAL A 95 2.60 -10.38 -12.26
C VAL A 95 2.03 -9.96 -13.62
N MET A 96 2.87 -9.65 -14.61
CA MET A 96 2.44 -9.19 -15.94
C MET A 96 1.72 -10.27 -16.75
N VAL A 97 1.97 -11.54 -16.43
CA VAL A 97 1.27 -12.69 -17.03
C VAL A 97 -0.01 -13.01 -16.26
N VAL A 98 -0.04 -12.71 -14.95
CA VAL A 98 -1.17 -13.03 -14.08
C VAL A 98 -2.28 -11.98 -14.15
N ILE A 99 -1.95 -10.69 -14.21
CA ILE A 99 -2.93 -9.60 -14.19
C ILE A 99 -3.98 -9.69 -15.30
N PRO A 100 -3.62 -9.91 -16.59
CA PRO A 100 -4.57 -9.73 -17.69
C PRO A 100 -5.90 -10.50 -17.54
N PRO A 101 -5.92 -11.84 -17.33
CA PRO A 101 -7.18 -12.57 -17.21
C PRO A 101 -7.97 -12.22 -15.93
N PHE A 102 -7.31 -11.74 -14.87
CA PHE A 102 -8.00 -11.24 -13.67
C PHE A 102 -8.61 -9.85 -13.89
N HIS A 103 -7.93 -9.01 -14.66
CA HIS A 103 -8.39 -7.68 -15.00
C HIS A 103 -9.62 -7.73 -15.90
N GLU A 104 -9.59 -8.57 -16.94
CA GLU A 104 -10.75 -8.88 -17.81
C GLU A 104 -11.95 -9.35 -16.97
N PHE A 105 -11.75 -10.34 -16.10
CA PHE A 105 -12.80 -10.82 -15.20
C PHE A 105 -13.37 -9.73 -14.29
N ALA A 106 -12.53 -8.82 -13.78
CA ALA A 106 -13.01 -7.74 -12.92
C ALA A 106 -13.89 -6.72 -13.66
N GLN A 107 -13.66 -6.52 -14.96
CA GLN A 107 -14.51 -5.68 -15.81
C GLN A 107 -15.90 -6.32 -16.00
N ASP A 108 -15.93 -7.59 -16.37
CA ASP A 108 -17.18 -8.33 -16.58
C ASP A 108 -17.93 -8.57 -15.26
N LEU A 109 -17.22 -8.70 -14.15
CA LEU A 109 -17.81 -8.73 -12.81
C LEU A 109 -18.60 -7.46 -12.49
N LEU A 110 -18.09 -6.28 -12.87
CA LEU A 110 -18.80 -5.02 -12.67
C LEU A 110 -20.10 -4.99 -13.51
N VAL A 111 -20.04 -5.44 -14.76
CA VAL A 111 -21.20 -5.55 -15.65
C VAL A 111 -22.22 -6.52 -15.08
N LEU A 112 -21.81 -7.74 -14.72
CA LEU A 112 -22.69 -8.79 -14.22
C LEU A 112 -23.36 -8.38 -12.90
N THR A 113 -22.62 -7.74 -11.99
CA THR A 113 -23.20 -7.26 -10.73
C THR A 113 -24.24 -6.16 -10.97
N HIS A 114 -24.01 -5.23 -11.91
CA HIS A 114 -25.01 -4.24 -12.30
C HIS A 114 -26.27 -4.90 -12.89
N LEU A 115 -26.11 -5.76 -13.89
CA LEU A 115 -27.23 -6.46 -14.54
C LEU A 115 -28.05 -7.30 -13.55
N THR A 116 -27.38 -7.99 -12.61
CA THR A 116 -28.04 -8.80 -11.59
C THR A 116 -28.89 -7.95 -10.65
N LEU A 117 -28.37 -6.81 -10.19
CA LEU A 117 -29.11 -5.88 -9.32
C LEU A 117 -30.29 -5.24 -10.07
N GLU A 118 -30.12 -4.91 -11.34
CA GLU A 118 -31.20 -4.39 -12.17
C GLU A 118 -32.29 -5.44 -12.40
N PHE A 119 -31.89 -6.69 -12.68
CA PHE A 119 -32.81 -7.81 -12.84
C PHE A 119 -33.63 -8.07 -11.57
N HIS A 120 -33.05 -7.94 -10.37
CA HIS A 120 -33.82 -8.02 -9.13
C HIS A 120 -34.91 -6.95 -8.99
N ARG A 121 -34.68 -5.75 -9.55
CA ARG A 121 -35.65 -4.64 -9.48
C ARG A 121 -36.74 -4.75 -10.55
N ASN A 122 -36.35 -5.14 -11.76
CA ASN A 122 -37.25 -5.25 -12.89
C ASN A 122 -36.85 -6.46 -13.76
N PRO A 123 -37.25 -7.69 -13.40
CA PRO A 123 -36.88 -8.88 -14.14
C PRO A 123 -37.39 -8.78 -15.58
N SER A 124 -36.47 -8.81 -16.55
CA SER A 124 -36.81 -8.76 -17.97
C SER A 124 -36.02 -9.81 -18.76
N PRO A 125 -36.59 -10.35 -19.85
CA PRO A 125 -35.88 -11.30 -20.72
C PRO A 125 -34.57 -10.76 -21.30
N GLU A 126 -34.46 -9.46 -21.51
CA GLU A 126 -33.25 -8.80 -22.02
C GLU A 126 -32.15 -8.81 -20.97
N LEU A 127 -32.47 -8.42 -19.74
CA LEU A 127 -31.54 -8.47 -18.62
C LEU A 127 -31.10 -9.91 -18.34
N ALA A 128 -32.02 -10.88 -18.44
CA ALA A 128 -31.67 -12.29 -18.34
C ALA A 128 -30.67 -12.71 -19.42
N ALA A 129 -30.88 -12.32 -20.69
CA ALA A 129 -29.94 -12.59 -21.77
C ALA A 129 -28.56 -11.96 -21.53
N GLY A 130 -28.53 -10.73 -21.02
CA GLY A 130 -27.27 -10.04 -20.68
C GLY A 130 -26.52 -10.73 -19.55
N ILE A 131 -27.23 -11.16 -18.51
CA ILE A 131 -26.66 -11.94 -17.41
C ILE A 131 -26.07 -13.24 -17.95
N LEU A 132 -26.85 -14.03 -18.70
CA LEU A 132 -26.41 -15.33 -19.23
C LEU A 132 -25.18 -15.17 -20.15
N GLY A 133 -25.20 -14.18 -21.03
CA GLY A 133 -24.08 -13.87 -21.91
C GLY A 133 -22.81 -13.47 -21.16
N THR A 134 -22.94 -12.60 -20.16
CA THR A 134 -21.79 -12.16 -19.34
C THR A 134 -21.24 -13.32 -18.51
N VAL A 135 -22.10 -14.19 -17.96
CA VAL A 135 -21.66 -15.40 -17.26
C VAL A 135 -20.87 -16.33 -18.21
N ASP A 136 -21.32 -16.51 -19.46
CA ASP A 136 -20.61 -17.35 -20.43
C ASP A 136 -19.22 -16.80 -20.79
N ASP A 137 -19.05 -15.48 -20.83
CA ASP A 137 -17.76 -14.85 -21.06
C ASP A 137 -16.85 -15.00 -19.83
N MET A 138 -17.37 -14.76 -18.63
CA MET A 138 -16.65 -14.92 -17.36
C MET A 138 -16.20 -16.37 -17.10
N GLU A 139 -16.96 -17.38 -17.52
CA GLU A 139 -16.54 -18.79 -17.41
C GLU A 139 -15.28 -19.09 -18.26
N LYS A 140 -15.14 -18.46 -19.45
CA LYS A 140 -13.94 -18.59 -20.29
C LYS A 140 -12.73 -17.90 -19.66
N GLU A 141 -12.93 -16.76 -19.02
CA GLU A 141 -11.87 -16.05 -18.29
C GLU A 141 -11.40 -16.87 -17.07
N LEU A 142 -12.32 -17.53 -16.36
CA LEU A 142 -11.94 -18.47 -15.30
C LEU A 142 -11.19 -19.68 -15.82
N ASP A 143 -11.43 -20.13 -17.06
CA ASP A 143 -10.60 -21.17 -17.70
C ASP A 143 -9.17 -20.66 -17.91
N ALA A 144 -9.01 -19.42 -18.39
CA ALA A 144 -7.69 -18.79 -18.53
C ALA A 144 -6.96 -18.65 -17.20
N ILE A 145 -7.65 -18.21 -16.14
CA ILE A 145 -7.10 -18.12 -14.78
C ILE A 145 -6.69 -19.50 -14.24
N ALA A 146 -7.51 -20.53 -14.46
CA ALA A 146 -7.22 -21.89 -13.99
C ALA A 146 -6.00 -22.52 -14.68
N LEU A 147 -5.67 -22.08 -15.90
CA LEU A 147 -4.49 -22.53 -16.64
C LEU A 147 -3.18 -21.87 -16.18
N LEU A 148 -3.23 -20.77 -15.42
CA LEU A 148 -2.05 -20.11 -14.89
C LEU A 148 -1.30 -21.02 -13.90
N LYS A 149 0.02 -21.11 -14.08
CA LYS A 149 0.91 -21.92 -13.26
C LYS A 149 1.99 -21.05 -12.64
N LEU A 150 1.94 -20.92 -11.32
CA LEU A 150 2.96 -20.24 -10.50
C LEU A 150 3.85 -21.27 -9.80
N ARG A 151 4.99 -20.85 -9.23
CA ARG A 151 5.94 -21.77 -8.59
C ARG A 151 6.31 -21.38 -7.17
N ASN A 152 6.44 -22.37 -6.30
CA ASN A 152 7.17 -22.28 -5.04
C ASN A 152 8.31 -23.30 -5.07
N GLY A 153 9.42 -22.88 -5.67
CA GLY A 153 10.49 -23.76 -6.10
C GLY A 153 10.02 -24.81 -7.09
N THR A 154 10.03 -26.08 -6.69
CA THR A 154 9.60 -27.19 -7.56
C THR A 154 8.09 -27.42 -7.52
N LYS A 155 7.38 -26.86 -6.53
CA LYS A 155 5.93 -27.03 -6.39
C LYS A 155 5.20 -26.07 -7.32
N ILE A 156 4.31 -26.60 -8.15
CA ILE A 156 3.38 -25.80 -8.95
C ILE A 156 2.22 -25.34 -8.06
N LEU A 157 1.90 -24.06 -8.14
CA LEU A 157 0.74 -23.43 -7.53
C LEU A 157 -0.27 -23.08 -8.63
N THR A 158 -1.53 -23.45 -8.43
CA THR A 158 -2.66 -23.15 -9.32
C THR A 158 -3.73 -22.39 -8.57
N PHE A 159 -4.55 -21.64 -9.29
CA PHE A 159 -5.67 -20.90 -8.70
C PHE A 159 -6.91 -21.79 -8.55
N ASN A 160 -7.65 -21.62 -7.45
CA ASN A 160 -8.91 -22.33 -7.23
C ASN A 160 -10.09 -21.43 -7.62
N THR A 161 -10.69 -21.71 -8.78
CA THR A 161 -11.83 -20.93 -9.31
C THR A 161 -13.19 -21.47 -8.88
N LYS A 162 -13.25 -22.56 -8.10
CA LYS A 162 -14.50 -23.30 -7.85
C LYS A 162 -15.57 -22.45 -7.18
N GLY A 163 -15.19 -21.65 -6.16
CA GLY A 163 -16.14 -20.80 -5.43
C GLY A 163 -16.80 -19.76 -6.33
N VAL A 164 -16.02 -19.12 -7.21
CA VAL A 164 -16.54 -18.15 -8.19
C VAL A 164 -17.53 -18.81 -9.15
N ARG A 165 -17.19 -19.98 -9.71
CA ARG A 165 -18.09 -20.74 -10.60
C ARG A 165 -19.39 -21.17 -9.91
N GLU A 166 -19.32 -21.56 -8.63
CA GLU A 166 -20.52 -21.90 -7.85
C GLU A 166 -21.49 -20.70 -7.75
N GLU A 167 -20.99 -19.47 -7.60
CA GLU A 167 -21.84 -18.27 -7.57
C GLU A 167 -22.34 -17.86 -8.97
N LEU A 168 -21.49 -17.97 -10.01
CA LEU A 168 -21.90 -17.76 -11.41
C LEU A 168 -23.06 -18.68 -11.81
N GLU A 169 -23.00 -19.96 -11.43
CA GLU A 169 -24.07 -20.91 -11.70
C GLU A 169 -25.38 -20.59 -10.95
N LYS A 170 -25.30 -19.99 -9.76
CA LYS A 170 -26.51 -19.51 -9.07
C LYS A 170 -27.12 -18.31 -9.79
N ILE A 171 -26.28 -17.37 -10.26
CA ILE A 171 -26.74 -16.22 -11.07
C ILE A 171 -27.35 -16.69 -12.38
N ARG A 172 -26.73 -17.68 -13.04
CA ARG A 172 -27.27 -18.32 -14.24
C ARG A 172 -28.67 -18.89 -13.98
N LYS A 173 -28.86 -19.60 -12.87
CA LYS A 173 -30.17 -20.15 -12.47
C LYS A 173 -31.20 -19.06 -12.18
N LEU A 174 -30.81 -17.97 -11.52
CA LEU A 174 -31.66 -16.82 -11.28
C LEU A 174 -32.15 -16.21 -12.61
N ALA A 175 -31.23 -15.92 -13.54
CA ALA A 175 -31.59 -15.36 -14.85
C ALA A 175 -32.42 -16.32 -15.71
N SER A 176 -32.11 -17.62 -15.66
CA SER A 176 -32.86 -18.66 -16.39
C SER A 176 -34.29 -18.85 -15.89
N SER A 177 -34.64 -18.31 -14.72
CA SER A 177 -36.03 -18.32 -14.23
C SER A 177 -36.94 -17.31 -14.92
N ALA A 178 -36.36 -16.35 -15.67
CA ALA A 178 -37.14 -15.44 -16.50
C ALA A 178 -37.97 -16.24 -17.53
N PRO A 179 -39.24 -15.89 -17.76
CA PRO A 179 -40.08 -16.61 -18.71
C PRO A 179 -39.44 -16.61 -20.10
N PRO A 180 -39.33 -17.77 -20.76
CA PRO A 180 -38.85 -17.85 -22.14
C PRO A 180 -39.89 -17.18 -23.02
N GLY A 181 -39.54 -16.01 -23.54
CA GLY A 181 -40.44 -15.19 -24.35
C GLY A 181 -40.71 -13.82 -23.74
N GLY A 182 -40.06 -12.83 -24.31
CA GLY A 182 -40.34 -11.40 -24.14
C GLY A 182 -40.74 -10.76 -25.47
N GLY A 183 -41.04 -9.46 -25.43
CA GLY A 183 -41.05 -8.67 -26.67
C GLY A 183 -39.68 -8.72 -27.33
N PHE A 184 -39.61 -8.54 -28.65
CA PHE A 184 -38.31 -8.56 -29.33
C PHE A 184 -37.48 -7.34 -28.91
N LEU A 185 -36.50 -7.55 -28.05
CA LEU A 185 -35.78 -6.47 -27.39
C LEU A 185 -34.27 -6.77 -27.31
N ILE A 186 -33.47 -5.70 -27.26
CA ILE A 186 -32.01 -5.72 -27.28
C ILE A 186 -31.44 -4.73 -26.25
N GLY A 187 -30.29 -5.11 -25.68
CA GLY A 187 -29.48 -4.34 -24.76
C GLY A 187 -27.98 -4.50 -25.05
N VAL A 188 -27.18 -3.70 -24.35
CA VAL A 188 -25.71 -3.71 -24.42
C VAL A 188 -25.12 -3.65 -23.01
N SER A 189 -23.95 -4.26 -22.81
CA SER A 189 -23.26 -4.26 -21.52
C SER A 189 -22.79 -2.86 -21.10
N THR A 190 -22.51 -1.98 -22.07
CA THR A 190 -22.22 -0.56 -21.85
C THR A 190 -22.57 0.24 -23.09
N ASP A 191 -23.07 1.46 -22.88
CA ASP A 191 -23.38 2.44 -23.91
C ASP A 191 -22.20 3.40 -24.19
N GLU A 192 -21.14 3.40 -23.38
CA GLU A 192 -19.96 4.25 -23.56
C GLU A 192 -18.62 3.48 -23.56
N PRO A 193 -18.46 2.43 -24.40
CA PRO A 193 -17.23 1.64 -24.45
C PRO A 193 -16.04 2.46 -24.97
N ILE A 194 -14.84 2.14 -24.50
CA ILE A 194 -13.59 2.63 -25.09
C ILE A 194 -13.38 1.91 -26.45
N LEU A 195 -12.75 2.58 -27.42
CA LEU A 195 -12.37 1.97 -28.70
C LEU A 195 -11.61 0.65 -28.48
N HIS A 196 -12.00 -0.41 -29.20
CA HIS A 196 -11.51 -1.78 -29.04
C HIS A 196 -11.90 -2.48 -27.73
N GLN A 197 -12.70 -1.89 -26.85
CA GLN A 197 -13.30 -2.61 -25.72
C GLN A 197 -14.30 -3.65 -26.23
N THR A 198 -14.32 -4.83 -25.62
CA THR A 198 -15.35 -5.84 -25.87
C THR A 198 -16.62 -5.42 -25.15
N VAL A 199 -17.74 -5.40 -25.88
CA VAL A 199 -19.09 -5.24 -25.34
C VAL A 199 -19.91 -6.48 -25.63
N THR A 200 -20.89 -6.74 -24.79
CA THR A 200 -21.85 -7.84 -24.99
C THR A 200 -23.16 -7.25 -25.44
N ILE A 201 -23.59 -7.61 -26.65
CA ILE A 201 -24.90 -7.27 -27.20
C ILE A 201 -25.82 -8.45 -26.94
N PHE A 202 -26.94 -8.23 -26.26
CA PHE A 202 -27.81 -9.30 -25.80
C PHE A 202 -29.28 -8.93 -25.97
N GLY A 203 -30.17 -9.92 -25.93
CA GLY A 203 -31.59 -9.66 -26.05
C GLY A 203 -32.46 -10.90 -26.00
N SER A 204 -33.76 -10.66 -26.09
CA SER A 204 -34.80 -11.68 -26.12
C SER A 204 -35.52 -11.67 -27.46
N CYS A 205 -36.00 -12.82 -27.92
CA CYS A 205 -36.67 -12.96 -29.20
C CYS A 205 -37.87 -13.93 -29.13
N PRO A 206 -38.88 -13.74 -29.98
CA PRO A 206 -40.13 -14.53 -29.94
C PRO A 206 -39.96 -16.00 -30.34
N GLY A 207 -38.84 -16.39 -30.98
CA GLY A 207 -38.56 -17.77 -31.36
C GLY A 207 -37.06 -18.07 -31.44
N ASN A 208 -36.72 -19.32 -31.76
CA ASN A 208 -35.32 -19.79 -31.86
C ASN A 208 -34.73 -19.71 -33.28
N ASP A 209 -35.42 -19.03 -34.20
CA ASP A 209 -34.86 -18.74 -35.53
C ASP A 209 -33.68 -17.77 -35.41
N THR A 210 -32.78 -17.76 -36.39
CA THR A 210 -31.61 -16.87 -36.38
C THR A 210 -32.03 -15.40 -36.23
N VAL A 211 -31.45 -14.73 -35.24
CA VAL A 211 -31.55 -13.28 -35.04
C VAL A 211 -30.36 -12.62 -35.75
N THR A 212 -30.60 -11.53 -36.48
CA THR A 212 -29.51 -10.72 -37.04
C THR A 212 -29.42 -9.41 -36.26
N ILE A 213 -28.32 -9.22 -35.52
CA ILE A 213 -27.99 -7.94 -34.90
C ILE A 213 -27.45 -7.02 -35.99
N VAL A 214 -28.01 -5.82 -36.07
CA VAL A 214 -27.66 -4.77 -37.01
C VAL A 214 -27.02 -3.62 -36.22
N ILE A 215 -25.77 -3.29 -36.54
CA ILE A 215 -25.02 -2.19 -35.93
C ILE A 215 -24.80 -1.14 -37.02
N GLU A 216 -25.44 0.01 -36.89
CA GLU A 216 -25.38 1.11 -37.85
C GLU A 216 -24.53 2.25 -37.28
N GLY A 217 -23.52 2.70 -38.02
CA GLY A 217 -22.69 3.83 -37.62
C GLY A 217 -21.98 4.46 -38.81
N GLY A 218 -21.95 5.79 -38.87
CA GLY A 218 -21.44 6.52 -40.04
C GLY A 218 -22.19 6.14 -41.32
N ASN A 219 -21.46 5.66 -42.34
CA ASN A 219 -22.00 5.17 -43.61
C ASN A 219 -22.00 3.64 -43.73
N SER A 220 -21.77 2.92 -42.62
CA SER A 220 -21.58 1.47 -42.61
C SER A 220 -22.60 0.78 -41.70
N ALA A 221 -22.99 -0.42 -42.09
CA ALA A 221 -23.80 -1.32 -41.27
C ALA A 221 -23.12 -2.68 -41.15
N VAL A 222 -23.02 -3.19 -39.93
CA VAL A 222 -22.50 -4.53 -39.64
C VAL A 222 -23.68 -5.44 -39.29
N LEU A 223 -23.75 -6.61 -39.93
CA LEU A 223 -24.78 -7.62 -39.72
C LEU A 223 -24.17 -8.84 -39.02
N LEU A 224 -24.64 -9.16 -37.82
CA LEU A 224 -24.15 -10.26 -37.01
C LEU A 224 -25.26 -11.28 -36.78
N PRO A 225 -25.25 -12.43 -37.49
CA PRO A 225 -26.19 -13.50 -37.23
C PRO A 225 -25.85 -14.20 -35.90
N VAL A 226 -26.87 -14.44 -35.08
CA VAL A 226 -26.80 -15.13 -33.79
C VAL A 226 -27.92 -16.17 -33.74
N THR A 227 -27.59 -17.36 -33.23
CA THR A 227 -28.58 -18.42 -33.01
C THR A 227 -29.09 -18.31 -31.58
N PRO A 228 -30.37 -17.99 -31.35
CA PRO A 228 -30.93 -17.91 -30.01
C PRO A 228 -31.00 -19.29 -29.34
N SER A 229 -30.99 -19.27 -28.01
CA SER A 229 -31.25 -20.43 -27.16
C SER A 229 -32.36 -20.07 -26.18
N ASN A 230 -33.44 -20.84 -26.19
CA ASN A 230 -34.63 -20.61 -25.34
C ASN A 230 -35.19 -19.17 -25.43
N GLY A 231 -35.19 -18.57 -26.63
CA GLY A 231 -35.67 -17.20 -26.83
C GLY A 231 -34.71 -16.10 -26.34
N PHE A 232 -33.46 -16.44 -26.01
CA PHE A 232 -32.41 -15.48 -25.64
C PHE A 232 -31.26 -15.53 -26.63
N PHE A 233 -30.61 -14.40 -26.86
CA PHE A 233 -29.40 -14.31 -27.67
C PHE A 233 -28.38 -13.38 -27.03
N SER A 234 -27.10 -13.67 -27.26
CA SER A 234 -25.98 -12.84 -26.82
C SER A 234 -24.82 -12.94 -27.82
N LYS A 235 -24.06 -11.86 -27.98
CA LYS A 235 -22.89 -11.79 -28.83
C LYS A 235 -21.91 -10.73 -28.35
N SER A 236 -20.67 -11.12 -28.11
CA SER A 236 -19.58 -10.19 -27.85
C SER A 236 -19.15 -9.49 -29.16
N TYR A 237 -18.86 -8.19 -29.08
CA TYR A 237 -18.49 -7.33 -30.20
C TYR A 237 -17.43 -6.31 -29.80
N ARG A 238 -16.54 -5.92 -30.72
CA ARG A 238 -15.51 -4.89 -30.51
C ARG A 238 -15.62 -3.83 -31.58
N PHE A 239 -15.76 -2.57 -31.18
CA PHE A 239 -15.75 -1.45 -32.11
C PHE A 239 -14.33 -1.15 -32.58
N SER A 240 -14.16 -0.96 -33.88
CA SER A 240 -12.89 -0.59 -34.51
C SER A 240 -12.78 0.89 -34.85
N GLU A 241 -13.85 1.65 -34.68
CA GLU A 241 -13.92 3.07 -35.00
C GLU A 241 -14.67 3.82 -33.89
N ILE A 242 -14.32 5.10 -33.71
CA ILE A 242 -15.02 6.01 -32.79
C ILE A 242 -16.28 6.52 -33.46
N GLY A 243 -17.34 6.69 -32.68
CA GLY A 243 -18.58 7.28 -33.15
C GLY A 243 -19.77 6.91 -32.31
N THR A 244 -20.93 7.33 -32.79
CA THR A 244 -22.23 6.93 -32.25
C THR A 244 -22.83 5.87 -33.17
N TYR A 245 -23.20 4.75 -32.57
CA TYR A 245 -23.77 3.59 -33.24
C TYR A 245 -25.19 3.34 -32.76
N ARG A 246 -26.07 2.96 -33.68
CA ARG A 246 -27.43 2.51 -33.39
C ARG A 246 -27.49 1.01 -33.59
N ILE A 247 -27.92 0.29 -32.58
CA ILE A 247 -27.96 -1.18 -32.59
C ILE A 247 -29.39 -1.64 -32.43
N HIS A 248 -29.84 -2.49 -33.35
CA HIS A 248 -31.13 -3.16 -33.28
C HIS A 248 -30.99 -4.61 -33.76
N ALA A 249 -32.00 -5.44 -33.55
CA ALA A 249 -32.04 -6.82 -34.02
C ALA A 249 -33.22 -7.04 -34.96
N THR A 250 -33.07 -7.98 -35.90
CA THR A 250 -34.10 -8.40 -36.85
C THR A 250 -34.31 -9.91 -36.81
N GLN A 251 -35.56 -10.37 -36.85
CA GLN A 251 -35.94 -11.78 -36.89
C GLN A 251 -37.31 -11.92 -37.57
N GLY A 252 -37.38 -12.72 -38.65
CA GLY A 252 -38.66 -13.02 -39.32
C GLY A 252 -39.45 -11.77 -39.78
N GLY A 253 -38.78 -10.68 -40.12
CA GLY A 253 -39.40 -9.40 -40.51
C GLY A 253 -39.76 -8.46 -39.34
N ASN A 254 -39.63 -8.91 -38.09
CA ASN A 254 -39.74 -8.05 -36.91
C ASN A 254 -38.43 -7.31 -36.65
N ILE A 255 -38.51 -6.15 -35.99
CA ILE A 255 -37.39 -5.31 -35.56
C ILE A 255 -37.53 -5.07 -34.05
N SER A 256 -36.43 -5.13 -33.31
CA SER A 256 -36.40 -4.85 -31.87
C SER A 256 -36.45 -3.35 -31.54
N ASN A 257 -36.36 -2.97 -30.26
CA ASN A 257 -35.93 -1.62 -29.90
C ASN A 257 -34.52 -1.30 -30.45
N THR A 258 -34.18 -0.02 -30.48
CA THR A 258 -32.83 0.44 -30.83
C THR A 258 -32.12 0.96 -29.59
N VAL A 259 -30.87 0.55 -29.39
CA VAL A 259 -29.97 1.12 -28.37
C VAL A 259 -28.90 1.98 -29.06
N GLU A 260 -28.46 3.02 -28.37
CA GLU A 260 -27.40 3.92 -28.86
C GLU A 260 -26.13 3.67 -28.06
N VAL A 261 -25.00 3.54 -28.75
CA VAL A 261 -23.68 3.31 -28.16
C VAL A 261 -22.73 4.40 -28.66
N ARG A 262 -22.07 5.10 -27.74
CA ARG A 262 -21.04 6.10 -28.03
C ARG A 262 -19.66 5.53 -27.70
N VAL A 263 -18.91 5.17 -28.73
CA VAL A 263 -17.53 4.69 -28.57
C VAL A 263 -16.62 5.87 -28.24
N ARG A 264 -15.90 5.78 -27.12
CA ARG A 264 -14.96 6.79 -26.63
C ARG A 264 -13.53 6.50 -27.07
N LYS A 265 -12.68 7.52 -27.05
CA LYS A 265 -11.25 7.41 -27.32
C LYS A 265 -10.54 6.57 -26.26
N ILE A 266 -9.39 6.00 -26.61
CA ILE A 266 -8.54 5.22 -25.70
C ILE A 266 -7.82 6.16 -24.73
N PRO A 267 -8.04 6.05 -23.40
CA PRO A 267 -7.32 6.84 -22.42
C PRO A 267 -5.80 6.62 -22.53
N THR A 268 -5.02 7.67 -22.27
CA THR A 268 -3.54 7.58 -22.31
C THR A 268 -2.90 8.04 -21.01
N ARG A 269 -1.64 7.64 -20.80
CA ARG A 269 -0.87 8.03 -19.62
C ARG A 269 0.63 8.14 -19.89
N PHE A 270 1.28 8.98 -19.08
CA PHE A 270 2.74 9.06 -19.03
C PHE A 270 3.30 8.17 -17.92
N ILE A 271 4.20 7.25 -18.30
CA ILE A 271 5.02 6.49 -17.36
C ILE A 271 6.31 7.28 -17.12
N VAL A 272 6.35 8.04 -16.02
CA VAL A 272 7.49 8.87 -15.57
C VAL A 272 7.52 8.94 -14.04
N ASP A 273 8.70 9.21 -13.47
CA ASP A 273 8.82 9.57 -12.05
C ASP A 273 8.18 10.93 -11.74
N ASP A 274 7.75 11.09 -10.50
CA ASP A 274 7.18 12.35 -10.01
C ASP A 274 8.27 13.38 -9.68
N VAL A 275 9.49 12.92 -9.36
CA VAL A 275 10.62 13.76 -8.97
C VAL A 275 11.88 13.28 -9.66
N TYR A 276 12.57 14.20 -10.33
CA TYR A 276 13.94 14.02 -10.79
C TYR A 276 14.83 15.02 -10.08
N SER A 277 15.97 14.56 -9.59
CA SER A 277 16.91 15.42 -8.87
C SER A 277 18.34 15.19 -9.31
N SER A 278 19.15 16.25 -9.20
CA SER A 278 20.59 16.18 -9.33
C SER A 278 21.24 17.30 -8.53
N LEU A 279 22.57 17.29 -8.46
CA LEU A 279 23.33 18.39 -7.90
C LEU A 279 23.40 19.55 -8.91
N ILE A 280 23.64 20.77 -8.42
CA ILE A 280 23.94 21.91 -9.28
C ILE A 280 25.12 21.60 -10.22
N ASN A 281 25.13 22.22 -11.39
CA ASN A 281 26.12 21.97 -12.46
C ASN A 281 26.13 20.53 -13.03
N HIS A 282 25.10 19.73 -12.72
CA HIS A 282 24.86 18.46 -13.40
C HIS A 282 23.57 18.54 -14.22
N THR A 283 23.44 17.64 -15.18
CA THR A 283 22.23 17.51 -15.98
C THR A 283 21.26 16.55 -15.30
N VAL A 284 19.99 16.92 -15.23
CA VAL A 284 18.87 16.03 -14.91
C VAL A 284 18.25 15.56 -16.22
N THR A 285 18.17 14.25 -16.43
CA THR A 285 17.47 13.67 -17.59
C THR A 285 16.09 13.22 -17.16
N LEU A 286 15.06 13.98 -17.54
CA LEU A 286 13.67 13.55 -17.43
C LEU A 286 13.38 12.62 -18.60
N SER A 287 13.02 11.38 -18.33
CA SER A 287 12.70 10.40 -19.38
C SER A 287 11.50 9.55 -19.00
N GLY A 288 10.79 9.03 -20.00
CA GLY A 288 9.65 8.18 -19.77
C GLY A 288 8.97 7.75 -21.04
N ARG A 289 7.73 7.26 -20.92
CA ARG A 289 6.96 6.75 -22.06
C ARG A 289 5.53 7.24 -22.07
N LEU A 290 4.96 7.34 -23.26
CA LEU A 290 3.53 7.51 -23.48
C LEU A 290 2.94 6.15 -23.88
N VAL A 291 1.93 5.70 -23.12
CA VAL A 291 1.19 4.46 -23.38
C VAL A 291 -0.31 4.71 -23.36
N ASP A 292 -1.06 3.83 -24.01
CA ASP A 292 -2.51 3.82 -23.95
C ASP A 292 -3.06 2.96 -22.78
N TYR A 293 -4.40 2.83 -22.72
CA TYR A 293 -5.11 2.03 -21.72
C TYR A 293 -4.73 0.54 -21.77
N TYR A 294 -4.51 0.01 -22.98
CA TYR A 294 -4.15 -1.38 -23.23
C TYR A 294 -2.66 -1.68 -22.97
N GLY A 295 -1.87 -0.65 -22.69
CA GLY A 295 -0.44 -0.77 -22.43
C GLY A 295 0.43 -0.75 -23.68
N GLU A 296 -0.16 -0.39 -24.83
CA GLU A 296 0.54 -0.23 -26.10
C GLU A 296 1.36 1.07 -26.12
N TYR A 297 2.53 0.99 -26.75
CA TYR A 297 3.44 2.12 -26.86
C TYR A 297 3.01 3.08 -27.97
N LEU A 298 2.78 4.34 -27.62
CA LEU A 298 2.33 5.34 -28.59
C LEU A 298 3.52 5.99 -29.29
N ARG A 299 3.93 5.42 -30.43
CA ARG A 299 5.05 5.86 -31.26
C ARG A 299 4.79 7.12 -32.08
N GLY A 300 5.75 8.05 -32.15
CA GLY A 300 5.68 9.21 -33.06
C GLY A 300 4.57 10.20 -32.70
N ARG A 301 4.12 10.21 -31.43
CA ARG A 301 3.09 11.11 -30.93
C ARG A 301 3.75 12.40 -30.48
N ARG A 302 3.17 13.53 -30.89
CA ARG A 302 3.64 14.85 -30.49
C ARG A 302 3.24 15.14 -29.05
N ILE A 303 4.23 15.32 -28.19
CA ILE A 303 4.06 15.68 -26.79
C ILE A 303 4.71 17.04 -26.50
N LYS A 304 4.29 17.69 -25.42
CA LYS A 304 4.94 18.88 -24.88
C LYS A 304 5.58 18.58 -23.53
N ILE A 305 6.78 19.12 -23.31
CA ILE A 305 7.48 19.08 -22.02
C ILE A 305 7.81 20.54 -21.65
N GLY A 306 7.02 21.12 -20.74
CA GLY A 306 7.07 22.55 -20.50
C GLY A 306 6.70 23.33 -21.76
N ASN A 307 7.65 24.09 -22.31
CA ASN A 307 7.47 24.84 -23.56
C ASN A 307 7.97 24.09 -24.80
N GLU A 308 8.63 22.95 -24.61
CA GLU A 308 9.30 22.21 -25.66
C GLU A 308 8.36 21.20 -26.27
N THR A 309 8.51 20.94 -27.58
CA THR A 309 7.70 19.96 -28.31
C THR A 309 8.60 18.85 -28.80
N LEU A 310 8.21 17.60 -28.51
CA LEU A 310 8.95 16.39 -28.87
C LEU A 310 8.02 15.39 -29.54
N GLU A 311 8.60 14.41 -30.23
CA GLU A 311 7.89 13.24 -30.71
C GLU A 311 8.39 12.00 -29.96
N THR A 312 7.46 11.13 -29.59
CA THR A 312 7.80 9.87 -28.91
C THR A 312 8.53 8.91 -29.86
N GLY A 313 9.47 8.14 -29.33
CA GLY A 313 10.23 7.14 -30.05
C GLY A 313 9.39 5.92 -30.47
N PRO A 314 10.00 4.93 -31.16
CA PRO A 314 9.33 3.70 -31.61
C PRO A 314 8.61 2.91 -30.52
N ASP A 315 9.05 3.10 -29.29
CA ASP A 315 8.65 2.40 -28.09
C ASP A 315 7.89 3.34 -27.13
N GLY A 316 7.36 4.45 -27.65
CA GLY A 316 6.65 5.47 -26.88
C GLY A 316 7.55 6.34 -26.02
N GLY A 317 8.88 6.14 -26.06
CA GLY A 317 9.85 6.81 -25.22
C GLY A 317 10.07 8.29 -25.54
N PHE A 318 10.41 9.08 -24.53
CA PHE A 318 10.88 10.45 -24.68
C PHE A 318 11.93 10.76 -23.60
N SER A 319 12.75 11.77 -23.87
CA SER A 319 13.75 12.26 -22.94
C SER A 319 13.97 13.76 -23.13
N TRP A 320 14.19 14.47 -22.03
CA TRP A 320 14.54 15.88 -22.01
C TRP A 320 15.50 16.21 -20.87
N GLU A 321 16.49 17.04 -21.17
CA GLU A 321 17.54 17.38 -20.23
C GLU A 321 17.32 18.78 -19.62
N TYR A 322 17.53 18.88 -18.32
CA TYR A 322 17.56 20.13 -17.58
C TYR A 322 18.95 20.34 -16.98
N PHE A 323 19.40 21.59 -16.97
CA PHE A 323 20.64 21.99 -16.33
C PHE A 323 20.39 23.25 -15.49
N SER A 324 20.98 23.30 -14.29
CA SER A 324 20.99 24.51 -13.47
C SER A 324 22.30 24.65 -12.68
N PRO A 325 22.99 25.80 -12.76
CA PRO A 325 24.16 26.08 -11.93
C PRO A 325 23.78 26.53 -10.50
N VAL A 326 22.50 26.84 -10.26
CA VAL A 326 21.98 27.31 -8.98
C VAL A 326 20.97 26.32 -8.43
N ALA A 327 20.95 26.16 -7.11
CA ALA A 327 19.99 25.30 -6.44
C ALA A 327 18.58 25.87 -6.59
N ARG A 328 17.66 25.05 -7.09
CA ARG A 328 16.28 25.44 -7.38
C ARG A 328 15.39 24.22 -7.50
N GLU A 329 14.11 24.46 -7.31
CA GLU A 329 13.05 23.50 -7.54
C GLU A 329 12.01 24.11 -8.47
N PHE A 330 11.53 23.36 -9.45
CA PHE A 330 10.45 23.78 -10.31
C PHE A 330 9.63 22.59 -10.81
N SER A 331 8.41 22.86 -11.25
CA SER A 331 7.54 21.86 -11.86
C SER A 331 7.48 22.03 -13.37
N VAL A 332 7.52 20.90 -14.07
CA VAL A 332 7.33 20.79 -15.52
C VAL A 332 6.04 20.03 -15.75
N VAL A 333 5.24 20.46 -16.73
CA VAL A 333 4.08 19.70 -17.19
C VAL A 333 4.45 19.00 -18.49
N ILE A 334 4.27 17.69 -18.52
CA ILE A 334 4.32 16.88 -19.72
C ILE A 334 2.87 16.72 -20.20
N SER A 335 2.60 16.95 -21.48
CA SER A 335 1.24 16.80 -22.03
C SER A 335 1.22 16.18 -23.41
N PHE A 336 0.21 15.35 -23.63
CA PHE A 336 -0.23 14.85 -24.93
C PHE A 336 -1.64 15.35 -25.13
N VAL A 337 -1.92 16.01 -26.24
CA VAL A 337 -3.23 16.63 -26.49
C VAL A 337 -4.31 15.62 -26.91
N GLY A 338 -3.91 14.38 -27.23
CA GLY A 338 -4.77 13.38 -27.85
C GLY A 338 -4.61 13.35 -29.37
N ASP A 339 -5.08 12.27 -29.99
CA ASP A 339 -5.17 12.12 -31.44
C ASP A 339 -6.58 11.63 -31.83
N GLU A 340 -6.76 11.11 -33.04
CA GLU A 340 -8.07 10.62 -33.51
C GLU A 340 -8.62 9.49 -32.62
N GLU A 341 -7.75 8.59 -32.16
CA GLU A 341 -8.12 7.37 -31.42
C GLU A 341 -7.89 7.51 -29.92
N HIS A 342 -6.98 8.39 -29.49
CA HIS A 342 -6.48 8.46 -28.12
C HIS A 342 -6.86 9.76 -27.41
N GLU A 343 -7.26 9.66 -26.14
CA GLU A 343 -7.51 10.83 -25.29
C GLU A 343 -6.20 11.51 -24.90
N GLY A 344 -6.28 12.82 -24.68
CA GLY A 344 -5.16 13.60 -24.15
C GLY A 344 -4.87 13.27 -22.69
N THR A 345 -3.61 13.42 -22.30
CA THR A 345 -3.15 13.19 -20.92
C THR A 345 -2.09 14.21 -20.53
N SER A 346 -1.94 14.46 -19.24
CA SER A 346 -0.88 15.32 -18.73
C SER A 346 -0.39 14.88 -17.37
N LYS A 347 0.89 15.08 -17.10
CA LYS A 347 1.51 14.77 -15.82
C LYS A 347 2.46 15.89 -15.39
N ARG A 348 2.40 16.26 -14.12
CA ARG A 348 3.30 17.23 -13.51
C ARG A 348 4.47 16.50 -12.86
N VAL A 349 5.68 16.93 -13.17
CA VAL A 349 6.93 16.36 -12.67
C VAL A 349 7.76 17.46 -12.02
N ARG A 350 8.44 17.13 -10.93
CA ARG A 350 9.27 18.05 -10.15
C ARG A 350 10.74 17.86 -10.49
N ILE A 351 11.43 18.94 -10.81
CA ILE A 351 12.87 18.95 -11.06
C ILE A 351 13.56 19.68 -9.92
N VAL A 352 14.53 19.02 -9.28
CA VAL A 352 15.24 19.54 -8.11
C VAL A 352 16.74 19.58 -8.39
N PHE A 353 17.34 20.77 -8.28
CA PHE A 353 18.78 20.95 -8.25
C PHE A 353 19.21 21.31 -6.82
N SER A 354 20.00 20.42 -6.21
CA SER A 354 20.47 20.56 -4.83
C SER A 354 21.93 21.04 -4.79
N LYS A 355 22.28 21.77 -3.73
CA LYS A 355 23.68 22.11 -3.43
C LYS A 355 24.49 20.85 -3.13
N TYR A 356 25.81 20.91 -3.29
CA TYR A 356 26.69 19.81 -2.90
C TYR A 356 26.57 19.56 -1.38
N PRO A 357 26.34 18.31 -0.94
CA PRO A 357 26.27 18.00 0.47
C PRO A 357 27.63 18.25 1.14
N VAL A 358 27.58 18.66 2.41
CA VAL A 358 28.76 18.84 3.25
C VAL A 358 28.57 17.98 4.49
N SER A 359 29.65 17.36 4.96
CA SER A 359 29.68 16.67 6.25
C SER A 359 30.81 17.23 7.09
N ILE A 360 30.58 17.33 8.41
CA ILE A 360 31.56 17.84 9.37
C ILE A 360 31.79 16.77 10.42
N THR A 361 33.05 16.50 10.75
CA THR A 361 33.41 15.65 11.89
C THR A 361 34.11 16.49 12.95
N LEU A 362 33.84 16.20 14.22
CA LEU A 362 34.44 16.89 15.35
C LEU A 362 34.98 15.87 16.35
N THR A 363 36.22 16.10 16.79
CA THR A 363 36.92 15.33 17.82
C THR A 363 37.46 16.28 18.89
N GLY A 364 37.42 15.84 20.15
CA GLY A 364 37.86 16.62 21.30
C GLY A 364 37.85 15.79 22.59
N PRO A 365 38.35 16.34 23.70
CA PRO A 365 38.34 15.65 24.98
C PRO A 365 36.92 15.54 25.55
N SER A 366 36.62 14.43 26.22
CA SER A 366 35.36 14.25 26.95
C SER A 366 35.40 14.81 28.37
N LYS A 367 36.58 15.08 28.92
CA LYS A 367 36.75 15.60 30.29
C LYS A 367 37.99 16.49 30.42
N ILE A 368 37.84 17.62 31.10
CA ILE A 368 38.95 18.51 31.49
C ILE A 368 38.80 19.04 32.92
N THR A 369 39.87 19.61 33.45
CA THR A 369 39.85 20.35 34.72
C THR A 369 39.54 21.83 34.47
N LEU A 370 38.77 22.46 35.37
CA LEU A 370 38.44 23.88 35.36
C LEU A 370 39.70 24.75 35.18
N GLY A 371 39.63 25.73 34.28
CA GLY A 371 40.75 26.61 33.93
C GLY A 371 41.80 25.99 33.00
N LYS A 372 41.70 24.71 32.63
CA LYS A 372 42.47 24.10 31.54
C LYS A 372 41.76 24.31 30.20
N THR A 373 42.53 24.23 29.12
CA THR A 373 42.05 24.43 27.76
C THR A 373 41.73 23.09 27.11
N ALA A 374 40.50 22.93 26.62
CA ALA A 374 40.11 21.82 25.75
C ALA A 374 40.43 22.19 24.29
N THR A 375 41.10 21.30 23.57
CA THR A 375 41.40 21.49 22.13
C THR A 375 40.51 20.59 21.30
N PHE A 376 39.78 21.19 20.36
CA PHE A 376 38.92 20.50 19.41
C PHE A 376 39.53 20.56 18.01
N ARG A 377 39.32 19.49 17.26
CA ARG A 377 39.76 19.35 15.87
C ARG A 377 38.63 18.76 15.06
N GLY A 378 38.49 19.20 13.82
CA GLY A 378 37.50 18.64 12.94
C GLY A 378 37.89 18.74 11.48
N THR A 379 37.13 18.02 10.66
CA THR A 379 37.27 18.02 9.21
C THR A 379 35.93 18.28 8.55
N LEU A 380 35.97 18.75 7.31
CA LEU A 380 34.84 19.08 6.48
C LEU A 380 35.07 18.41 5.11
N GLU A 381 34.10 17.60 4.70
CA GLU A 381 34.09 16.91 3.40
C GLU A 381 32.92 17.45 2.57
N PRO A 382 33.16 17.97 1.35
CA PRO A 382 34.46 18.10 0.66
C PRO A 382 35.39 19.15 1.28
N GLU A 383 36.71 19.03 1.07
CA GLU A 383 37.74 19.94 1.61
C GLU A 383 37.66 21.36 1.03
N ILE A 384 36.71 22.17 1.50
CA ILE A 384 36.48 23.54 1.06
C ILE A 384 36.89 24.56 2.12
N PRO A 385 37.36 25.76 1.72
CA PRO A 385 37.43 26.91 2.61
C PRO A 385 36.02 27.32 3.05
N ALA A 386 35.78 27.36 4.36
CA ALA A 386 34.48 27.67 4.93
C ALA A 386 34.61 28.33 6.31
N THR A 387 33.80 29.36 6.54
CA THR A 387 33.57 29.92 7.87
C THR A 387 32.58 29.03 8.62
N LEU A 388 33.02 28.49 9.75
CA LEU A 388 32.25 27.62 10.64
C LEU A 388 31.88 28.34 11.93
N VAL A 389 30.74 27.98 12.51
CA VAL A 389 30.23 28.54 13.75
C VAL A 389 30.28 27.48 14.84
N VAL A 390 31.02 27.76 15.91
CA VAL A 390 31.13 26.89 17.09
C VAL A 390 30.00 27.21 18.06
N TYR A 391 29.28 26.18 18.49
CA TYR A 391 28.22 26.27 19.49
C TYR A 391 28.63 25.56 20.78
N VAL A 392 28.27 26.17 21.91
CA VAL A 392 28.42 25.60 23.25
C VAL A 392 27.07 25.71 23.96
N ASN A 393 26.49 24.57 24.37
CA ASN A 393 25.15 24.48 24.96
C ASN A 393 24.08 25.18 24.11
N GLY A 394 24.17 25.05 22.78
CA GLY A 394 23.25 25.66 21.82
C GLY A 394 23.43 27.16 21.59
N VAL A 395 24.41 27.81 22.25
CA VAL A 395 24.70 29.24 22.06
C VAL A 395 25.94 29.39 21.17
N GLU A 396 25.86 30.32 20.21
CA GLU A 396 27.01 30.67 19.37
C GLU A 396 28.16 31.21 20.25
N HIS A 397 29.31 30.54 20.18
CA HIS A 397 30.49 30.87 20.96
C HIS A 397 31.54 31.63 20.13
N SER A 398 31.85 31.15 18.93
CA SER A 398 32.90 31.74 18.08
C SER A 398 32.76 31.32 16.61
N ARG A 399 33.37 32.08 15.70
CA ARG A 399 33.54 31.69 14.29
C ARG A 399 34.99 31.30 14.01
N ILE A 400 35.19 30.25 13.20
CA ILE A 400 36.49 29.74 12.80
C ILE A 400 36.53 29.48 11.30
N GLU A 401 37.72 29.46 10.70
CA GLU A 401 37.89 29.16 9.28
C GLU A 401 38.45 27.74 9.11
N SER A 402 37.92 26.98 8.15
CA SER A 402 38.57 25.76 7.68
C SER A 402 39.71 26.09 6.70
N GLN A 403 40.83 25.38 6.83
CA GLN A 403 41.95 25.43 5.89
C GLN A 403 42.16 24.02 5.34
N GLY A 404 41.93 23.84 4.03
CA GLY A 404 42.00 22.52 3.39
C GLY A 404 41.07 21.50 4.05
N GLY A 405 39.82 21.90 4.32
CA GLY A 405 38.83 21.05 5.01
C GLY A 405 39.06 20.82 6.50
N SER A 406 40.23 21.15 7.07
CA SER A 406 40.52 20.95 8.49
C SER A 406 40.36 22.22 9.31
N PHE A 407 39.94 22.09 10.57
CA PHE A 407 39.84 23.22 11.51
C PHE A 407 40.20 22.81 12.93
N THR A 408 40.61 23.78 13.74
CA THR A 408 40.88 23.60 15.17
C THR A 408 40.41 24.81 15.96
N PHE A 409 39.92 24.58 17.17
CA PHE A 409 39.61 25.64 18.12
C PHE A 409 39.83 25.15 19.55
N THR A 410 39.82 26.09 20.49
CA THR A 410 40.02 25.81 21.90
C THR A 410 38.93 26.42 22.75
N LEU A 411 38.48 25.70 23.78
CA LEU A 411 37.56 26.21 24.79
C LEU A 411 38.26 26.24 26.15
N LYS A 412 38.05 27.30 26.92
CA LYS A 412 38.51 27.42 28.30
C LYS A 412 37.32 27.74 29.21
N PRO A 413 36.62 26.70 29.70
CA PRO A 413 35.46 26.87 30.57
C PRO A 413 35.83 27.57 31.88
N ASP A 414 34.97 28.49 32.31
CA ASP A 414 35.06 29.24 33.55
C ASP A 414 34.17 28.66 34.67
N GLN A 415 33.34 27.66 34.35
CA GLN A 415 32.46 26.95 35.27
C GLN A 415 32.59 25.43 35.12
N THR A 416 32.32 24.71 36.21
CA THR A 416 32.23 23.24 36.22
C THR A 416 30.86 22.79 35.72
N GLY A 417 30.79 21.62 35.09
CA GLY A 417 29.54 21.08 34.55
C GLY A 417 29.76 20.33 33.24
N GLU A 418 28.67 19.96 32.58
CA GLU A 418 28.69 19.36 31.25
C GLU A 418 28.38 20.40 30.19
N PHE A 419 29.17 20.41 29.12
CA PHE A 419 29.01 21.32 27.99
C PHE A 419 28.87 20.52 26.70
N GLU A 420 27.81 20.78 25.94
CA GLU A 420 27.64 20.24 24.59
C GLU A 420 28.32 21.15 23.58
N VAL A 421 29.25 20.61 22.81
CA VAL A 421 30.05 21.34 21.83
C VAL A 421 29.85 20.74 20.45
N TYR A 422 29.45 21.57 19.49
CA TYR A 422 29.33 21.18 18.09
C TYR A 422 29.66 22.37 17.17
N VAL A 423 29.84 22.07 15.89
CA VAL A 423 30.21 23.06 14.86
C VAL A 423 29.22 22.99 13.71
N ARG A 424 28.78 24.15 13.23
CA ARG A 424 27.86 24.29 12.10
C ARG A 424 28.50 25.07 10.96
N PHE A 425 28.34 24.57 9.75
CA PHE A 425 28.53 25.32 8.52
C PHE A 425 27.17 25.84 8.03
N PRO A 426 26.97 27.17 7.90
CA PRO A 426 25.69 27.74 7.46
C PRO A 426 25.37 27.49 5.97
N GLY A 427 26.30 26.91 5.21
CA GLY A 427 26.17 26.73 3.76
C GLY A 427 26.74 27.90 2.96
N SER A 428 26.77 27.74 1.64
CA SER A 428 27.17 28.75 0.66
C SER A 428 26.26 28.71 -0.56
N GLU A 429 26.58 29.44 -1.62
CA GLU A 429 25.86 29.33 -2.91
C GLU A 429 25.92 27.91 -3.49
N ARG A 430 27.07 27.23 -3.33
CA ARG A 430 27.33 25.92 -3.93
C ARG A 430 27.13 24.74 -2.99
N TYR A 431 27.35 24.95 -1.70
CA TYR A 431 27.39 23.89 -0.70
C TYR A 431 26.24 24.03 0.30
N GLY A 432 25.63 22.89 0.67
CA GLY A 432 24.58 22.83 1.67
C GLY A 432 25.09 23.17 3.07
N GLU A 433 24.18 23.46 3.99
CA GLU A 433 24.52 23.57 5.41
C GLU A 433 24.87 22.19 5.99
N ALA A 434 25.67 22.19 7.05
CA ALA A 434 26.08 20.96 7.73
C ALA A 434 26.35 21.22 9.21
N GLU A 435 26.18 20.19 10.02
CA GLU A 435 26.47 20.19 11.46
C GLU A 435 27.34 18.99 11.80
N SER A 436 28.28 19.16 12.72
CA SER A 436 29.12 18.08 13.22
C SER A 436 28.37 17.17 14.19
N ASN A 437 28.97 16.04 14.55
CA ASN A 437 28.60 15.36 15.79
C ASN A 437 28.79 16.29 17.00
N THR A 438 28.00 16.05 18.05
CA THR A 438 28.11 16.76 19.33
C THR A 438 29.09 16.04 20.27
N ILE A 439 29.96 16.81 20.95
CA ILE A 439 30.85 16.32 21.99
C ILE A 439 30.37 16.85 23.34
N THR A 440 30.15 15.94 24.29
CA THR A 440 29.91 16.28 25.70
C THR A 440 31.24 16.42 26.42
N LEU A 441 31.54 17.63 26.88
CA LEU A 441 32.74 17.97 27.64
C LEU A 441 32.38 18.14 29.13
N THR A 442 32.87 17.25 29.99
CA THR A 442 32.72 17.37 31.44
C THR A 442 33.88 18.17 32.05
N VAL A 443 33.57 19.28 32.71
CA VAL A 443 34.54 20.14 33.40
C VAL A 443 34.48 19.90 34.90
N VAL A 444 35.56 19.37 35.47
CA VAL A 444 35.67 19.08 36.91
C VAL A 444 36.54 20.11 37.63
N PRO A 445 36.30 20.40 38.91
CA PRO A 445 37.17 21.29 39.69
C PRO A 445 38.61 20.74 39.76
N PRO A 446 39.63 21.61 39.94
CA PRO A 446 41.00 21.15 40.16
C PRO A 446 41.06 20.27 41.41
N GLU A 447 41.76 19.14 41.31
CA GLU A 447 42.03 18.29 42.48
C GLU A 447 42.72 19.16 43.54
N SER A 448 41.98 19.50 44.59
CA SER A 448 42.58 20.18 45.72
C SER A 448 43.46 19.16 46.41
N SER A 449 44.76 19.44 46.49
CA SER A 449 45.73 18.55 47.14
C SER A 449 45.60 18.54 48.67
N TRP A 450 44.71 19.37 49.22
CA TRP A 450 44.50 19.51 50.66
C TRP A 450 44.13 18.20 51.37
N PRO A 451 43.29 17.27 50.83
CA PRO A 451 42.97 16.02 51.51
C PRO A 451 44.18 15.07 51.55
N ARG A 452 45.07 15.12 50.55
CA ARG A 452 46.33 14.34 50.56
C ARG A 452 47.30 14.88 51.60
N TYR A 453 47.45 16.20 51.71
CA TYR A 453 48.26 16.81 52.77
C TYR A 453 47.66 16.60 54.16
N ALA A 454 46.33 16.65 54.29
CA ALA A 454 45.62 16.32 55.51
C ALA A 454 45.80 14.84 55.89
N ALA A 455 45.75 13.92 54.92
CA ALA A 455 46.03 12.51 55.15
C ALA A 455 47.50 12.25 55.55
N ILE A 456 48.47 12.92 54.91
CA ILE A 456 49.89 12.86 55.29
C ILE A 456 50.10 13.43 56.70
N ALA A 457 49.43 14.54 57.03
CA ALA A 457 49.47 15.13 58.37
C ALA A 457 48.83 14.19 59.40
N VAL A 458 47.67 13.59 59.10
CA VAL A 458 47.02 12.58 59.95
C VAL A 458 47.90 11.34 60.09
N LEU A 459 48.56 10.88 59.04
CA LEU A 459 49.49 9.75 59.10
C LEU A 459 50.73 10.09 59.95
N GLY A 460 51.24 11.32 59.83
CA GLY A 460 52.32 11.84 60.68
C GLY A 460 51.90 11.96 62.15
N ILE A 461 50.66 12.41 62.41
CA ILE A 461 50.06 12.48 63.75
C ILE A 461 49.80 11.07 64.30
N LEU A 462 49.35 10.11 63.48
CA LEU A 462 49.12 8.72 63.87
C LEU A 462 50.44 7.96 64.08
N LEU A 463 51.51 8.28 63.35
CA LEU A 463 52.86 7.77 63.61
C LEU A 463 53.42 8.34 64.92
N ALA A 464 53.26 9.65 65.15
CA ALA A 464 53.64 10.29 66.41
C ALA A 464 52.83 9.75 67.59
N ALA A 465 51.51 9.60 67.43
CA ALA A 465 50.61 9.04 68.42
C ALA A 465 50.85 7.53 68.62
N GLY A 466 51.19 6.77 67.58
CA GLY A 466 51.55 5.35 67.67
C GLY A 466 52.80 5.10 68.52
N THR A 467 53.79 6.00 68.44
CA THR A 467 54.95 5.96 69.35
C THR A 467 54.60 6.35 70.80
N ALA A 468 53.54 7.15 71.00
CA ALA A 468 53.07 7.56 72.33
C ALA A 468 52.07 6.56 72.97
N VAL A 469 51.28 5.84 72.16
CA VAL A 469 50.17 4.97 72.59
C VAL A 469 50.59 3.50 72.79
N LEU A 470 51.78 3.09 72.33
CA LEU A 470 52.45 1.87 72.82
C LEU A 470 52.86 1.96 74.31
N ARG A 471 52.61 3.11 74.96
CA ARG A 471 52.76 3.36 76.40
C ARG A 471 51.45 3.85 77.03
N ARG A 472 50.37 3.06 76.99
CA ARG A 472 49.39 2.86 78.10
C ARG A 472 48.12 2.15 77.64
N ARG A 473 48.05 0.88 78.05
CA ARG A 473 46.91 0.10 78.58
C ARG A 473 45.52 0.76 78.61
N GLY A 474 44.52 0.00 78.16
CA GLY A 474 43.37 -0.37 79.02
C GLY A 474 41.99 0.20 78.65
N GLU A 475 41.15 -0.70 78.11
CA GLU A 475 39.72 -0.95 78.42
C GLU A 475 38.64 0.16 78.34
N GLY A 476 37.53 -0.17 77.64
CA GLY A 476 36.15 0.03 78.18
C GLY A 476 35.12 0.86 77.38
N ASN A 477 34.18 0.14 76.72
CA ASN A 477 32.71 0.32 76.53
C ASN A 477 32.00 1.60 75.97
N ALA A 478 31.28 1.38 74.83
CA ALA A 478 29.87 1.69 74.40
C ALA A 478 29.19 3.09 74.63
N PRO A 479 28.02 3.48 74.02
CA PRO A 479 27.12 2.87 72.99
C PRO A 479 26.52 3.83 71.89
N SER A 480 25.79 3.23 70.91
CA SER A 480 24.58 3.61 70.09
C SER A 480 24.36 5.04 69.49
N PRO A 481 23.77 5.14 68.27
CA PRO A 481 22.34 5.50 68.14
C PRO A 481 21.53 4.76 67.03
N GLU A 482 20.20 4.82 67.18
CA GLU A 482 19.12 4.25 66.36
C GLU A 482 18.89 4.94 65.00
N GLU A 483 18.42 4.18 63.99
CA GLU A 483 17.63 4.73 62.88
C GLU A 483 16.67 3.68 62.25
N SER A 484 15.42 4.12 62.06
CA SER A 484 14.40 3.80 61.02
C SER A 484 13.80 2.39 60.84
N GLU A 485 12.45 2.38 60.85
CA GLU A 485 11.54 1.29 60.47
C GLU A 485 11.29 1.22 58.94
N GLU A 486 11.12 0.00 58.43
CA GLU A 486 10.65 -0.33 57.07
C GLU A 486 9.14 -0.67 57.05
N ILE A 487 8.49 -0.43 55.90
CA ILE A 487 7.10 -0.80 55.58
C ILE A 487 7.08 -2.15 54.84
N PRO A 488 6.17 -3.11 55.15
CA PRO A 488 5.94 -4.26 54.30
C PRO A 488 4.66 -4.18 53.45
N ALA A 489 4.73 -4.88 52.33
CA ALA A 489 3.75 -5.05 51.26
C ALA A 489 2.43 -5.73 51.67
N LYS A 490 1.40 -5.59 50.81
CA LYS A 490 0.26 -6.50 50.80
C LYS A 490 -0.23 -6.87 49.40
N ARG A 491 -0.70 -8.11 49.36
CA ARG A 491 -0.96 -9.03 48.25
C ARG A 491 -2.22 -8.71 47.43
N ALA A 492 -2.16 -9.28 46.23
CA ALA A 492 -3.25 -9.52 45.28
C ALA A 492 -4.44 -10.31 45.85
N PHE A 493 -5.60 -10.07 45.24
CA PHE A 493 -6.80 -10.90 45.29
C PHE A 493 -7.14 -11.41 43.88
N VAL A 494 -7.60 -12.65 43.81
CA VAL A 494 -8.21 -13.31 42.65
C VAL A 494 -9.69 -13.52 42.97
N THR A 495 -10.59 -13.25 42.03
CA THR A 495 -11.96 -13.80 42.09
C THR A 495 -12.65 -13.93 40.74
N ALA A 496 -13.40 -15.03 40.62
CA ALA A 496 -14.72 -15.23 40.00
C ALA A 496 -14.87 -15.34 38.46
N GLY A 497 -15.71 -16.30 38.06
CA GLY A 497 -15.93 -16.81 36.71
C GLY A 497 -16.30 -15.74 35.67
N LYS A 498 -15.61 -15.79 34.53
CA LYS A 498 -15.76 -14.84 33.44
C LYS A 498 -16.89 -15.28 32.51
N ARG A 499 -17.92 -14.44 32.36
CA ARG A 499 -18.75 -14.43 31.14
C ARG A 499 -17.81 -14.26 29.94
N ILE A 500 -18.07 -14.96 28.84
CA ILE A 500 -17.25 -14.81 27.64
C ILE A 500 -17.50 -13.39 27.10
N GLU A 501 -16.50 -12.51 27.26
CA GLU A 501 -16.53 -11.16 26.72
C GLU A 501 -16.28 -11.24 25.20
N VAL A 502 -17.23 -10.72 24.42
CA VAL A 502 -17.10 -10.63 22.96
C VAL A 502 -16.16 -9.45 22.63
N PRO A 503 -15.06 -9.68 21.89
CA PRO A 503 -14.18 -8.60 21.41
C PRO A 503 -14.94 -7.52 20.63
N GLU A 504 -14.45 -6.28 20.70
CA GLU A 504 -15.10 -5.17 19.98
C GLU A 504 -14.81 -5.15 18.48
N ASP A 505 -13.68 -5.72 18.05
CA ASP A 505 -13.32 -5.80 16.65
C ASP A 505 -13.98 -7.01 15.97
N VAL A 506 -14.48 -6.81 14.75
CA VAL A 506 -15.24 -7.82 13.99
C VAL A 506 -14.43 -9.09 13.74
N GLY A 507 -13.10 -8.96 13.56
CA GLY A 507 -12.20 -10.09 13.36
C GLY A 507 -12.04 -10.95 14.61
N GLY A 508 -11.76 -10.31 15.75
CA GLY A 508 -11.61 -10.92 17.06
C GLY A 508 -12.91 -11.56 17.55
N ALA A 509 -14.04 -10.87 17.37
CA ALA A 509 -15.36 -11.38 17.74
C ALA A 509 -15.71 -12.67 16.97
N TYR A 510 -15.44 -12.69 15.67
CA TYR A 510 -15.69 -13.87 14.84
C TYR A 510 -14.67 -14.99 15.13
N THR A 511 -13.42 -14.66 15.45
CA THR A 511 -12.41 -15.65 15.87
C THR A 511 -12.83 -16.36 17.14
N LEU A 512 -13.36 -15.61 18.13
CA LEU A 512 -13.95 -16.18 19.34
C LEU A 512 -15.11 -17.12 18.99
N LEU A 513 -16.04 -16.68 18.14
CA LEU A 513 -17.16 -17.51 17.70
C LEU A 513 -16.68 -18.81 17.04
N ARG A 514 -15.70 -18.76 16.13
CA ARG A 514 -15.14 -19.95 15.46
C ARG A 514 -14.56 -20.96 16.45
N LYS A 515 -13.85 -20.47 17.48
CA LYS A 515 -13.33 -21.30 18.56
C LYS A 515 -14.46 -21.99 19.33
N LEU A 516 -15.52 -21.26 19.68
CA LEU A 516 -16.67 -21.84 20.38
C LEU A 516 -17.41 -22.88 19.55
N LEU A 517 -17.60 -22.64 18.25
CA LEU A 517 -18.19 -23.62 17.33
C LEU A 517 -17.34 -24.90 17.23
N ALA A 518 -16.01 -24.76 17.24
CA ALA A 518 -15.11 -25.91 17.25
C ALA A 518 -15.22 -26.71 18.56
N GLU A 519 -15.17 -26.03 19.70
CA GLU A 519 -15.22 -26.67 21.03
C GLU A 519 -16.58 -27.32 21.33
N ARG A 520 -17.69 -26.68 20.92
CA ARG A 520 -19.04 -27.09 21.33
C ARG A 520 -19.78 -27.92 20.29
N LEU A 521 -19.53 -27.68 19.01
CA LEU A 521 -20.21 -28.34 17.89
C LEU A 521 -19.26 -29.17 17.03
N GLY A 522 -17.98 -29.26 17.39
CA GLY A 522 -16.99 -30.11 16.70
C GLY A 522 -16.62 -29.63 15.29
N VAL A 523 -16.87 -28.36 14.97
CA VAL A 523 -16.56 -27.80 13.64
C VAL A 523 -15.07 -27.53 13.53
N GLY A 524 -14.37 -28.20 12.61
CA GLY A 524 -12.91 -28.09 12.48
C GLY A 524 -12.41 -26.63 12.41
N GLU A 525 -11.38 -26.30 13.20
CA GLU A 525 -10.79 -24.95 13.24
C GLU A 525 -10.12 -24.56 11.91
N ASN A 526 -9.67 -25.55 11.15
CA ASN A 526 -9.02 -25.36 9.84
C ASN A 526 -10.01 -25.04 8.71
N LEU A 527 -11.31 -25.09 8.99
CA LEU A 527 -12.34 -24.78 8.00
C LEU A 527 -12.41 -23.27 7.76
N THR A 528 -12.62 -22.89 6.51
CA THR A 528 -12.98 -21.51 6.16
C THR A 528 -14.30 -21.13 6.85
N PRO A 529 -14.58 -19.82 7.07
CA PRO A 529 -15.86 -19.36 7.62
C PRO A 529 -17.09 -20.00 6.93
N ARG A 530 -17.02 -20.20 5.60
CA ARG A 530 -18.08 -20.83 4.82
C ARG A 530 -18.17 -22.35 4.95
N GLU A 531 -17.04 -23.05 5.03
CA GLU A 531 -17.04 -24.49 5.30
C GLU A 531 -17.59 -24.79 6.70
N ALA A 532 -17.27 -23.94 7.67
CA ALA A 532 -17.84 -24.00 9.01
C ALA A 532 -19.35 -23.73 9.01
N LEU A 533 -19.81 -22.74 8.24
CA LEU A 533 -21.23 -22.46 8.05
C LEU A 533 -21.96 -23.66 7.41
N ARG A 534 -21.42 -24.21 6.32
CA ARG A 534 -22.01 -25.39 5.63
C ARG A 534 -22.07 -26.62 6.54
N ALA A 535 -21.08 -26.83 7.39
CA ALA A 535 -21.04 -27.95 8.33
C ALA A 535 -22.18 -27.91 9.36
N LEU A 536 -22.79 -26.74 9.58
CA LEU A 536 -23.86 -26.51 10.55
C LEU A 536 -25.24 -26.30 9.90
N GLY A 537 -25.42 -26.72 8.66
CA GLY A 537 -26.71 -26.64 7.96
C GLY A 537 -27.85 -27.30 8.77
N GLY A 538 -28.83 -26.50 9.19
CA GLY A 538 -29.96 -26.95 10.01
C GLY A 538 -29.82 -26.73 11.53
N TRP A 539 -28.74 -26.09 11.98
CA TRP A 539 -28.62 -25.64 13.39
C TRP A 539 -29.65 -24.54 13.71
N GLU A 540 -30.17 -24.52 14.94
CA GLU A 540 -31.22 -23.59 15.37
C GLU A 540 -30.83 -22.11 15.18
N LEU A 541 -29.55 -21.77 15.41
CA LEU A 541 -29.01 -20.42 15.24
C LEU A 541 -28.26 -20.24 13.90
N TYR A 542 -28.58 -21.07 12.91
CA TYR A 542 -28.00 -20.97 11.58
C TYR A 542 -28.23 -19.60 10.91
N PRO A 543 -29.43 -18.97 10.97
CA PRO A 543 -29.64 -17.65 10.36
C PRO A 543 -28.73 -16.56 10.95
N GLU A 544 -28.55 -16.56 12.27
CA GLU A 544 -27.65 -15.63 12.96
C GLU A 544 -26.19 -15.90 12.61
N LEU A 545 -25.79 -17.18 12.53
CA LEU A 545 -24.44 -17.58 12.14
C LEU A 545 -24.13 -17.17 10.70
N GLU A 546 -25.09 -17.36 9.78
CA GLU A 546 -24.99 -16.94 8.39
C GLU A 546 -24.80 -15.42 8.30
N ARG A 547 -25.62 -14.65 9.03
CA ARG A 547 -25.54 -13.19 9.01
C ARG A 547 -24.24 -12.65 9.58
N VAL A 548 -23.79 -13.19 10.72
CA VAL A 548 -22.52 -12.83 11.34
C VAL A 548 -21.33 -13.19 10.46
N THR A 549 -21.37 -14.36 9.82
CA THR A 549 -20.34 -14.80 8.88
C THR A 549 -20.26 -13.84 7.70
N LEU A 550 -21.40 -13.46 7.13
CA LEU A 550 -21.48 -12.50 6.03
C LEU A 550 -20.90 -11.13 6.40
N LEU A 551 -21.23 -10.59 7.57
CA LEU A 551 -20.72 -9.29 8.03
C LEU A 551 -19.23 -9.34 8.41
N HIS A 552 -18.75 -10.45 8.98
CA HIS A 552 -17.32 -10.67 9.19
C HIS A 552 -16.55 -10.71 7.87
N GLU A 553 -17.07 -11.46 6.89
CA GLU A 553 -16.46 -11.61 5.58
C GLU A 553 -16.35 -10.26 4.85
N LYS A 554 -17.38 -9.41 4.96
CA LYS A 554 -17.39 -8.03 4.47
C LYS A 554 -16.23 -7.18 5.02
N VAL A 555 -15.92 -7.32 6.31
CA VAL A 555 -14.85 -6.55 6.96
C VAL A 555 -13.48 -7.15 6.68
N VAL A 556 -13.34 -8.47 6.80
CA VAL A 556 -12.03 -9.13 6.83
C VAL A 556 -11.53 -9.53 5.45
N TYR A 557 -12.43 -9.92 4.53
CA TYR A 557 -12.06 -10.25 3.15
C TYR A 557 -12.37 -9.12 2.18
N GLY A 558 -13.46 -8.39 2.43
CA GLY A 558 -13.84 -7.21 1.66
C GLY A 558 -13.12 -5.93 2.07
N GLU A 559 -12.39 -5.91 3.20
CA GLU A 559 -11.66 -4.74 3.73
C GLU A 559 -12.53 -3.48 3.89
N MET A 560 -13.82 -3.66 4.15
CA MET A 560 -14.79 -2.56 4.25
C MET A 560 -15.38 -2.45 5.65
N PRO A 561 -15.42 -1.25 6.25
CA PRO A 561 -16.05 -1.07 7.56
C PRO A 561 -17.57 -1.33 7.47
N LEU A 562 -18.13 -1.89 8.55
CA LEU A 562 -19.58 -2.01 8.70
C LEU A 562 -20.21 -0.63 8.93
N SER A 563 -21.43 -0.43 8.42
CA SER A 563 -22.25 0.73 8.81
C SER A 563 -22.60 0.66 10.31
N GLY A 564 -23.07 1.76 10.89
CA GLY A 564 -23.51 1.78 12.29
C GLY A 564 -24.61 0.75 12.57
N GLU A 565 -25.57 0.60 11.64
CA GLU A 565 -26.66 -0.38 11.74
C GLU A 565 -26.14 -1.82 11.60
N GLU A 566 -25.24 -2.08 10.64
CA GLU A 566 -24.63 -3.40 10.43
C GLU A 566 -23.74 -3.82 11.60
N LEU A 567 -23.06 -2.86 12.26
CA LEU A 567 -22.23 -3.13 13.43
C LEU A 567 -23.09 -3.48 14.65
N VAL A 568 -24.24 -2.83 14.81
CA VAL A 568 -25.23 -3.20 15.83
C VAL A 568 -25.78 -4.59 15.54
N GLU A 569 -26.22 -4.84 14.30
CA GLU A 569 -26.73 -6.15 13.87
C GLU A 569 -25.69 -7.28 14.07
N PHE A 570 -24.44 -7.04 13.68
CA PHE A 570 -23.34 -7.98 13.86
C PHE A 570 -23.14 -8.33 15.34
N ARG A 571 -23.13 -7.31 16.21
CA ARG A 571 -22.94 -7.50 17.66
C ARG A 571 -24.10 -8.25 18.28
N GLU A 572 -25.34 -7.87 17.98
CA GLU A 572 -26.52 -8.54 18.51
C GLU A 572 -26.56 -10.03 18.13
N ASN A 573 -26.26 -10.34 16.87
CA ASN A 573 -26.24 -11.72 16.40
C ASN A 573 -25.05 -12.51 16.95
N ILE A 574 -23.85 -11.92 17.07
CA ILE A 574 -22.72 -12.59 17.75
C ILE A 574 -23.04 -12.90 19.20
N GLU A 575 -23.61 -11.96 19.94
CA GLU A 575 -23.95 -12.19 21.34
C GLU A 575 -25.02 -13.28 21.49
N ARG A 576 -26.00 -13.35 20.58
CA ARG A 576 -26.99 -14.43 20.55
C ARG A 576 -26.34 -15.78 20.30
N LEU A 577 -25.40 -15.86 19.35
CA LEU A 577 -24.65 -17.10 19.05
C LEU A 577 -23.80 -17.54 20.23
N VAL A 578 -23.04 -16.62 20.85
CA VAL A 578 -22.20 -16.93 22.01
C VAL A 578 -23.06 -17.41 23.18
N ARG A 579 -24.18 -16.74 23.48
CA ARG A 579 -25.13 -17.17 24.53
C ARG A 579 -25.78 -18.53 24.22
N GLY A 580 -26.06 -18.80 22.95
CA GLY A 580 -26.60 -20.09 22.48
C GLY A 580 -25.63 -21.25 22.66
N LEU A 581 -24.33 -20.99 22.57
CA LEU A 581 -23.24 -21.97 22.75
C LEU A 581 -22.79 -22.13 24.21
N GLU A 582 -23.21 -21.21 25.10
CA GLU A 582 -23.00 -21.30 26.55
C GLU A 582 -24.02 -22.23 27.26
N ARG A 583 -25.16 -22.53 26.61
CA ARG A 583 -26.16 -23.50 27.07
C ARG A 583 -25.77 -24.91 26.67
#